data_AF-A0A1V5XHY2-F1
#
_entry.id   AF-A0A1V5XHY2-F1
#
_cell.length_a   1.000
_cell.length_b   1.000
_cell.length_c   1.000
_cell.angle_alpha   90.00
_cell.angle_beta   90.00
_cell.angle_gamma   90.00
#
_symmetry.space_group_name_H-M   'P 1'
#
loop_
_entity.id
_entity.type
_entity.pdbx_description
1 polymer ?
#
loop_
_entity_poly.entity_id
_entity_poly.type
_entity_poly.pdbx_seq_one_letter_code
_entity_poly.pdbx_strand_id
1 'polypeptide(L)'
;MFRPITVIVAALLLARPGIPQGEALRYATALQNEAKKHDFDPLTGVALIWRESRWLPSAISSDREDYGLAQIRARHIGACRHDTDPVNHPSPECQAVKQALLNGVYNIRVMGTLISRNRELCHDKIGTARFEQWLASYEGRNYPHRNQWCQPSDATREVIRYRQWLLGKIEPPPRKPATARNSPKRGKQRVAAHPQAEKTKNNTRSP
;
A
#
# COMPACT_ATOMS: atom_id res chain seq x y z
N MET A 1 -3.41 7.52 9.82
CA MET A 1 -2.51 6.38 10.19
C MET A 1 -1.05 6.73 9.94
N PHE A 2 -0.14 6.43 10.88
CA PHE A 2 1.30 6.69 10.74
C PHE A 2 2.04 5.42 10.28
N ARG A 3 2.97 5.55 9.34
CA ARG A 3 3.91 4.49 8.98
C ARG A 3 5.34 5.03 8.99
N PRO A 4 6.36 4.21 9.31
CA PRO A 4 7.73 4.63 9.13
C PRO A 4 7.98 5.08 7.68
N ILE A 5 8.72 6.18 7.48
CA ILE A 5 9.02 6.68 6.13
C ILE A 5 9.71 5.60 5.28
N THR A 6 10.56 4.77 5.89
CA THR A 6 11.23 3.63 5.23
C THR A 6 10.26 2.61 4.65
N VAL A 7 9.12 2.37 5.31
CA VAL A 7 8.05 1.49 4.82
C VAL A 7 7.40 2.07 3.57
N ILE A 8 7.14 3.38 3.56
CA ILE A 8 6.56 4.07 2.39
C ILE A 8 7.56 4.10 1.23
N VAL A 9 8.85 4.36 1.51
CA VAL A 9 9.92 4.29 0.50
C VAL A 9 10.04 2.89 -0.09
N ALA A 10 9.99 1.83 0.74
CA ALA A 10 9.99 0.46 0.24
C ALA A 10 8.78 0.19 -0.67
N ALA A 11 7.59 0.65 -0.28
CA ALA A 11 6.39 0.54 -1.11
C ALA A 11 6.52 1.26 -2.45
N LEU A 12 7.13 2.45 -2.46
CA LEU A 12 7.40 3.21 -3.68
C LEU A 12 8.34 2.46 -4.61
N LEU A 13 9.43 1.89 -4.09
CA LEU A 13 10.40 1.13 -4.87
C LEU A 13 9.80 -0.16 -5.44
N LEU A 14 8.86 -0.78 -4.72
CA LEU A 14 8.06 -1.89 -5.25
C LEU A 14 7.09 -1.45 -6.36
N ALA A 15 6.50 -0.26 -6.22
CA ALA A 15 5.54 0.28 -7.18
C ALA A 15 6.17 0.87 -8.45
N ARG A 16 7.38 1.41 -8.34
CA ARG A 16 8.18 1.93 -9.46
C ARG A 16 9.65 1.56 -9.26
N PRO A 17 10.07 0.38 -9.73
CA PRO A 17 11.48 0.02 -9.76
C PRO A 17 12.28 1.07 -10.54
N GLY A 18 13.37 1.57 -9.96
CA GLY A 18 14.24 2.57 -10.59
C GLY A 18 13.89 4.04 -10.31
N ILE A 19 12.89 4.35 -9.47
CA ILE A 19 12.74 5.72 -8.96
C ILE A 19 14.01 6.12 -8.17
N PRO A 20 14.61 7.31 -8.41
CA PRO A 20 15.75 7.77 -7.64
C PRO A 20 15.42 7.84 -6.15
N GLN A 21 16.36 7.42 -5.28
CA GLN A 21 16.12 7.33 -3.84
C GLN A 21 15.69 8.67 -3.21
N GLY A 22 16.32 9.77 -3.63
CA GLY A 22 15.94 11.11 -3.16
C GLY A 22 14.52 11.50 -3.57
N GLU A 23 14.07 11.09 -4.76
CA GLU A 23 12.70 11.32 -5.23
C GLU A 23 11.70 10.45 -4.46
N ALA A 24 12.02 9.17 -4.24
CA ALA A 24 11.21 8.27 -3.42
C ALA A 24 11.04 8.80 -1.99
N LEU A 25 12.13 9.28 -1.36
CA LEU A 25 12.07 9.90 -0.03
C LEU A 25 11.18 11.15 -0.03
N ARG A 26 11.29 11.99 -1.07
CA ARG A 26 10.49 13.20 -1.21
C ARG A 26 9.00 12.88 -1.32
N TYR A 27 8.62 11.90 -2.15
CA TYR A 27 7.22 11.47 -2.27
C TYR A 27 6.71 10.73 -1.03
N ALA A 28 7.53 9.90 -0.38
CA ALA A 28 7.17 9.25 0.88
C ALA A 28 6.86 10.26 1.98
N THR A 29 7.69 11.30 2.11
CA THR A 29 7.49 12.39 3.06
C THR A 29 6.20 13.15 2.77
N ALA A 30 5.95 13.49 1.50
CA ALA A 30 4.70 14.15 1.10
C ALA A 30 3.48 13.27 1.42
N LEU A 31 3.51 11.99 1.07
CA LEU A 31 2.45 11.04 1.38
C LEU A 31 2.20 10.90 2.88
N GLN A 32 3.24 10.78 3.71
CA GLN A 32 3.08 10.66 5.15
C GLN A 32 2.46 11.92 5.76
N ASN A 33 2.85 13.10 5.29
CA ASN A 33 2.31 14.37 5.77
C ASN A 33 0.83 14.50 5.42
N GLU A 34 0.46 14.25 4.16
CA GLU A 34 -0.94 14.31 3.73
C GLU A 34 -1.78 13.20 4.35
N ALA A 35 -1.23 11.99 4.50
CA ALA A 35 -1.89 10.87 5.19
C ALA A 35 -2.19 11.17 6.66
N LYS A 36 -1.28 11.88 7.34
CA LYS A 36 -1.51 12.36 8.71
C LYS A 36 -2.59 13.43 8.74
N LYS A 37 -2.52 14.40 7.83
CA LYS A 37 -3.44 15.54 7.79
C LYS A 37 -4.88 15.15 7.42
N HIS A 38 -5.03 14.21 6.50
CA HIS A 38 -6.31 13.80 5.92
C HIS A 38 -6.78 12.42 6.40
N ASP A 39 -6.14 11.90 7.43
CA ASP A 39 -6.37 10.58 8.05
C ASP A 39 -6.61 9.45 7.03
N PHE A 40 -5.60 9.18 6.21
CA PHE A 40 -5.57 7.98 5.38
C PHE A 40 -4.29 7.18 5.64
N ASP A 41 -4.24 5.94 5.14
CA ASP A 41 -3.03 5.14 5.17
C ASP A 41 -2.15 5.55 3.98
N PRO A 42 -0.89 5.99 4.17
CA PRO A 42 -0.04 6.43 3.07
C PRO A 42 0.15 5.37 1.97
N LEU A 43 0.06 4.07 2.28
CA LEU A 43 0.11 3.01 1.26
C LEU A 43 -1.12 2.98 0.34
N THR A 44 -2.22 3.57 0.77
CA THR A 44 -3.38 3.86 -0.10
C THR A 44 -2.99 4.84 -1.19
N GLY A 45 -2.30 5.93 -0.83
CA GLY A 45 -1.78 6.89 -1.80
C GLY A 45 -0.78 6.24 -2.76
N VAL A 46 0.04 5.31 -2.25
CA VAL A 46 0.96 4.54 -3.12
C VAL A 46 0.23 3.68 -4.14
N ALA A 47 -0.78 2.93 -3.69
CA ALA A 47 -1.56 2.08 -4.57
C ALA A 47 -2.40 2.87 -5.59
N LEU A 48 -2.96 4.01 -5.17
CA LEU A 48 -3.72 4.90 -6.03
C LEU A 48 -2.81 5.47 -7.13
N ILE A 49 -1.67 6.09 -6.79
CA ILE A 49 -0.74 6.65 -7.78
C ILE A 49 -0.19 5.57 -8.73
N TRP A 50 0.07 4.36 -8.23
CA TRP A 50 0.46 3.24 -9.08
C TRP A 50 -0.62 2.91 -10.13
N ARG A 51 -1.90 2.94 -9.74
CA ARG A 51 -2.99 2.64 -10.68
C ARG A 51 -3.26 3.77 -11.67
N GLU A 52 -3.16 5.01 -11.20
CA GLU A 52 -3.48 6.21 -11.95
C GLU A 52 -2.41 6.54 -13.00
N SER A 53 -1.14 6.62 -12.59
CA SER A 53 -0.06 7.13 -13.45
C SER A 53 1.15 6.21 -13.56
N ARG A 54 1.14 5.06 -12.88
CA ARG A 54 2.33 4.21 -12.74
C ARG A 54 3.53 5.00 -12.18
N TRP A 55 3.26 5.95 -11.28
CA TRP A 55 4.27 6.83 -10.68
C TRP A 55 5.01 7.74 -11.69
N LEU A 56 4.37 8.09 -12.81
CA LEU A 56 4.88 9.04 -13.80
C LEU A 56 4.36 10.46 -13.50
N PRO A 57 5.20 11.38 -12.98
CA PRO A 57 4.74 12.72 -12.60
C PRO A 57 4.33 13.59 -13.79
N SER A 58 4.81 13.28 -15.00
CA SER A 58 4.44 13.96 -16.24
C SER A 58 3.21 13.35 -16.95
N ALA A 59 2.51 12.41 -16.32
CA ALA A 59 1.35 11.77 -16.92
C ALA A 59 0.22 12.78 -17.16
N ILE A 60 -0.35 12.73 -18.37
CA ILE A 60 -1.53 13.50 -18.75
C ILE A 60 -2.47 12.50 -19.43
N SER A 61 -3.75 12.49 -19.03
CA SER A 61 -4.75 11.62 -19.63
C SER A 61 -4.98 11.95 -21.12
N SER A 62 -5.52 10.98 -21.87
CA SER A 62 -5.78 11.14 -23.30
C SER A 62 -6.78 12.25 -23.63
N ASP A 63 -7.75 12.50 -22.74
CA ASP A 63 -8.71 13.60 -22.85
C ASP A 63 -8.14 14.96 -22.38
N ARG A 64 -6.89 14.97 -21.88
CA ARG A 64 -6.16 16.15 -21.38
C ARG A 64 -6.83 16.84 -20.19
N GLU A 65 -7.63 16.09 -19.43
CA GLU A 65 -8.30 16.58 -18.23
C GLU A 65 -7.54 16.25 -16.95
N ASP A 66 -6.82 15.12 -16.89
CA ASP A 66 -6.24 14.58 -15.66
C ASP A 66 -4.70 14.63 -15.69
N TYR A 67 -4.09 15.16 -14.62
CA TYR A 67 -2.67 15.52 -14.58
C TYR A 67 -1.91 14.89 -13.40
N GLY A 68 -0.69 14.46 -13.68
CA GLY A 68 0.33 14.07 -12.73
C GLY A 68 0.08 12.73 -12.02
N LEU A 69 0.76 12.56 -10.89
CA LEU A 69 0.86 11.28 -10.18
C LEU A 69 -0.50 10.65 -9.85
N ALA A 70 -1.43 11.45 -9.34
CA ALA A 70 -2.73 11.00 -8.88
C ALA A 70 -3.86 11.30 -9.88
N GLN A 71 -3.50 11.58 -11.15
CA GLN A 71 -4.40 11.90 -12.27
C GLN A 71 -5.52 12.87 -11.85
N ILE A 72 -5.11 14.06 -11.43
CA ILE A 72 -6.03 15.06 -10.87
C ILE A 72 -6.67 15.85 -12.00
N ARG A 73 -8.00 15.85 -12.02
CA ARG A 73 -8.80 16.58 -13.01
C ARG A 73 -8.65 18.09 -12.88
N ALA A 74 -7.92 18.71 -13.81
CA ALA A 74 -7.55 20.12 -13.76
C ALA A 74 -8.77 21.05 -13.76
N ARG A 75 -9.84 20.75 -14.51
CA ARG A 75 -11.04 21.59 -14.61
C ARG A 75 -11.76 21.88 -13.28
N HIS A 76 -11.38 21.21 -12.19
CA HIS A 76 -11.97 21.41 -10.87
C HIS A 76 -11.03 22.12 -9.88
N ILE A 77 -9.83 22.49 -10.33
CA ILE A 77 -8.74 23.02 -9.50
C ILE A 77 -8.44 24.48 -9.87
N GLY A 78 -8.36 25.35 -8.85
CA GLY A 78 -7.90 26.73 -9.00
C GLY A 78 -8.60 27.49 -10.13
N ALA A 79 -7.82 28.24 -10.91
CA ALA A 79 -8.30 29.04 -12.04
C ALA A 79 -9.00 28.21 -13.13
N CYS A 80 -8.60 26.95 -13.35
CA CYS A 80 -9.24 26.08 -14.34
C CYS A 80 -10.72 25.77 -14.04
N ARG A 81 -11.19 25.99 -12.80
CA ARG A 81 -12.61 25.83 -12.45
C ARG A 81 -13.51 26.85 -13.14
N HIS A 82 -12.98 28.03 -13.40
CA HIS A 82 -13.72 29.17 -13.93
C HIS A 82 -13.32 29.46 -15.38
N ASP A 83 -12.47 28.62 -15.96
CA ASP A 83 -12.04 28.71 -17.34
C ASP A 83 -13.14 28.17 -18.27
N THR A 84 -13.41 28.88 -19.36
CA THR A 84 -14.44 28.51 -20.34
C THR A 84 -14.06 27.26 -21.12
N ASP A 85 -12.79 27.11 -21.50
CA ASP A 85 -12.27 25.96 -22.23
C ASP A 85 -10.91 25.54 -21.67
N PRO A 86 -10.89 24.95 -20.46
CA PRO A 86 -9.65 24.57 -19.83
C PRO A 86 -8.89 23.51 -20.63
N VAL A 87 -9.52 22.83 -21.61
CA VAL A 87 -8.91 21.71 -22.33
C VAL A 87 -8.24 22.18 -23.62
N ASN A 88 -8.96 22.88 -24.51
CA ASN A 88 -8.43 23.24 -25.82
C ASN A 88 -7.80 24.63 -25.84
N HIS A 89 -8.32 25.57 -25.05
CA HIS A 89 -7.89 26.96 -25.04
C HIS A 89 -7.76 27.51 -23.60
N PRO A 90 -6.91 26.92 -22.73
CA PRO A 90 -6.80 27.36 -21.36
C PRO A 90 -6.24 28.79 -21.29
N SER A 91 -6.83 29.59 -20.40
CA SER A 91 -6.24 30.86 -19.96
C SER A 91 -4.82 30.65 -19.40
N PRO A 92 -3.97 31.70 -19.39
CA PRO A 92 -2.66 31.63 -18.75
C PRO A 92 -2.71 31.14 -17.30
N GLU A 93 -3.75 31.53 -16.55
CA GLU A 93 -3.95 31.13 -15.16
C GLU A 93 -4.31 29.64 -15.04
N CYS A 94 -5.18 29.12 -15.91
CA CYS A 94 -5.46 27.68 -15.95
C CYS A 94 -4.22 26.89 -16.39
N GLN A 95 -3.46 27.38 -17.36
CA GLN A 95 -2.22 26.75 -17.79
C GLN A 95 -1.22 26.64 -16.62
N ALA A 96 -1.10 27.67 -15.78
CA ALA A 96 -0.26 27.62 -14.58
C ALA A 96 -0.72 26.54 -13.58
N VAL A 97 -2.04 26.37 -13.38
CA VAL A 97 -2.59 25.28 -12.55
C VAL A 97 -2.22 23.91 -13.12
N LYS A 98 -2.40 23.71 -14.44
CA LYS A 98 -2.04 22.45 -15.12
C LYS A 98 -0.56 22.12 -14.94
N GLN A 99 0.32 23.10 -15.13
CA GLN A 99 1.76 22.92 -14.92
C GLN A 99 2.10 22.60 -13.46
N ALA A 100 1.45 23.27 -12.49
CA ALA A 100 1.63 22.97 -11.08
C ALA A 100 1.24 21.53 -10.75
N LEU A 101 0.19 20.98 -11.36
CA LEU A 101 -0.23 19.59 -11.15
C LEU A 101 0.79 18.54 -11.64
N LEU A 102 1.72 18.90 -12.54
CA LEU A 102 2.82 18.02 -12.94
C LEU A 102 3.96 17.96 -11.90
N ASN A 103 3.95 18.83 -10.89
CA ASN A 103 4.84 18.70 -9.74
C ASN A 103 4.31 17.61 -8.80
N GLY A 104 5.04 16.50 -8.67
CA GLY A 104 4.58 15.34 -7.91
C GLY A 104 4.24 15.62 -6.43
N VAL A 105 4.99 16.48 -5.74
CA VAL A 105 4.69 16.82 -4.33
C VAL A 105 3.41 17.66 -4.24
N TYR A 106 3.25 18.65 -5.11
CA TYR A 106 2.01 19.42 -5.17
C TYR A 106 0.82 18.54 -5.53
N ASN A 107 0.99 17.63 -6.50
CA ASN A 107 -0.04 16.67 -6.89
C ASN A 107 -0.49 15.79 -5.72
N ILE A 108 0.46 15.26 -4.91
CA ILE A 108 0.15 14.50 -3.69
C ILE A 108 -0.64 15.33 -2.67
N ARG A 109 -0.35 16.62 -2.51
CA ARG A 109 -1.11 17.53 -1.63
C ARG A 109 -2.56 17.69 -2.09
N VAL A 110 -2.76 17.89 -3.39
CA VAL A 110 -4.11 18.01 -3.95
C VAL A 110 -4.86 16.68 -3.83
N MET A 111 -4.19 15.54 -4.04
CA MET A 111 -4.76 14.21 -3.81
C MET A 111 -5.28 14.05 -2.37
N GLY A 112 -4.48 14.40 -1.36
CA GLY A 112 -4.90 14.33 0.05
C GLY A 112 -6.18 15.15 0.33
N THR A 113 -6.25 16.35 -0.24
CA THR A 113 -7.45 17.20 -0.15
C THR A 113 -8.66 16.56 -0.83
N LEU A 114 -8.48 15.99 -2.02
CA LEU A 114 -9.54 15.32 -2.76
C LEU A 114 -10.04 14.06 -2.05
N ILE A 115 -9.17 13.30 -1.37
CA ILE A 115 -9.59 12.15 -0.54
C ILE A 115 -10.59 12.60 0.53
N SER A 116 -10.31 13.71 1.23
CA SER A 116 -11.22 14.23 2.27
C SER A 116 -12.56 14.66 1.68
N ARG A 117 -12.54 15.42 0.59
CA ARG A 117 -13.77 15.87 -0.10
C ARG A 117 -14.63 14.70 -0.60
N ASN A 118 -14.01 13.64 -1.09
CA ASN A 118 -14.75 12.46 -1.55
C ASN A 118 -15.34 11.67 -0.38
N ARG A 119 -14.68 11.64 0.78
CA ARG A 119 -15.27 11.06 2.01
C ARG A 119 -16.49 11.85 2.46
N GLU A 120 -16.38 13.17 2.52
CA GLU A 120 -17.49 14.08 2.84
C GLU A 120 -18.66 13.86 1.87
N LEU A 121 -18.39 13.88 0.57
CA LEU A 121 -19.41 13.63 -0.45
C LEU A 121 -20.11 12.29 -0.27
N CYS A 122 -19.38 11.20 -0.01
CA CYS A 122 -20.01 9.89 0.21
C CYS A 122 -20.83 9.85 1.50
N HIS A 123 -20.34 10.47 2.58
CA HIS A 123 -21.11 10.60 3.80
C HIS A 123 -22.43 11.34 3.53
N ASP A 124 -22.39 12.45 2.80
CA ASP A 124 -23.57 13.27 2.51
C ASP A 124 -24.55 12.57 1.56
N LYS A 125 -24.05 11.80 0.58
CA LYS A 125 -24.89 11.18 -0.45
C LYS A 125 -25.44 9.81 -0.08
N ILE A 126 -24.70 9.02 0.69
CA ILE A 126 -25.07 7.63 1.00
C ILE A 126 -24.95 7.28 2.49
N GLY A 127 -24.64 8.25 3.37
CA GLY A 127 -24.58 8.08 4.82
C GLY A 127 -23.32 7.37 5.33
N THR A 128 -22.35 7.08 4.45
CA THR A 128 -21.13 6.34 4.81
C THR A 128 -19.98 6.70 3.87
N ALA A 129 -18.76 6.59 4.38
CA ALA A 129 -17.52 6.83 3.63
C ALA A 129 -16.49 5.73 3.89
N ARG A 130 -16.90 4.47 3.73
CA ARG A 130 -15.98 3.31 3.81
C ARG A 130 -14.90 3.44 2.75
N PHE A 131 -13.80 2.73 2.96
CA PHE A 131 -12.60 2.84 2.13
C PHE A 131 -12.91 2.68 0.63
N GLU A 132 -13.61 1.62 0.26
CA GLU A 132 -14.01 1.33 -1.10
C GLU A 132 -14.97 2.37 -1.69
N GLN A 133 -15.80 3.02 -0.86
CA GLN A 133 -16.82 3.98 -1.30
C GLN A 133 -16.20 5.31 -1.68
N TRP A 134 -15.41 5.91 -0.78
CA TRP A 134 -14.77 7.20 -1.09
C TRP A 134 -13.71 7.02 -2.19
N LEU A 135 -13.06 5.86 -2.27
CA LEU A 135 -12.12 5.57 -3.35
C LEU A 135 -12.84 5.50 -4.70
N ALA A 136 -14.00 4.85 -4.78
CA ALA A 136 -14.81 4.86 -5.99
C ALA A 136 -15.22 6.29 -6.39
N SER A 137 -15.61 7.11 -5.41
CA SER A 137 -15.92 8.52 -5.65
C SER A 137 -14.72 9.29 -6.19
N TYR A 138 -13.52 9.07 -5.63
CA TYR A 138 -12.26 9.65 -6.12
C TYR A 138 -12.00 9.28 -7.58
N GLU A 139 -12.23 8.02 -7.95
CA GLU A 139 -12.12 7.48 -9.31
C GLU A 139 -13.23 7.97 -10.27
N GLY A 140 -14.03 8.97 -9.86
CA GLY A 140 -15.08 9.55 -10.68
C GLY A 140 -16.35 8.70 -10.79
N ARG A 141 -16.56 7.71 -9.92
CA ARG A 141 -17.77 6.84 -9.91
C ARG A 141 -18.97 7.49 -9.23
N ASN A 142 -19.29 8.70 -9.65
CA ASN A 142 -20.47 9.44 -9.23
C ASN A 142 -21.30 9.77 -10.47
N TYR A 143 -22.53 9.25 -10.52
CA TYR A 143 -23.47 9.44 -11.62
C TYR A 143 -24.76 10.09 -11.09
N PRO A 144 -24.78 11.42 -10.90
CA PRO A 144 -25.92 12.13 -10.32
C PRO A 144 -27.23 11.87 -11.06
N HIS A 145 -27.20 11.85 -12.40
CA HIS A 145 -28.38 11.59 -13.25
C HIS A 145 -29.00 10.20 -13.06
N ARG A 146 -28.24 9.26 -12.48
CA ARG A 146 -28.69 7.89 -12.18
C ARG A 146 -28.89 7.67 -10.69
N ASN A 147 -28.71 8.72 -9.87
CA ASN A 147 -28.65 8.64 -8.42
C ASN A 147 -27.68 7.54 -7.90
N GLN A 148 -26.56 7.33 -8.58
CA GLN A 148 -25.54 6.37 -8.19
C GLN A 148 -24.32 7.12 -7.67
N TRP A 149 -23.94 6.85 -6.43
CA TRP A 149 -22.86 7.56 -5.74
C TRP A 149 -21.94 6.56 -5.05
N CYS A 150 -20.63 6.81 -5.13
CA CYS A 150 -19.62 6.08 -4.35
C CYS A 150 -19.68 4.54 -4.51
N GLN A 151 -19.98 4.06 -5.72
CA GLN A 151 -20.13 2.62 -5.99
C GLN A 151 -18.80 2.02 -6.49
N PRO A 152 -18.18 1.07 -5.76
CA PRO A 152 -16.92 0.45 -6.14
C PRO A 152 -16.98 -0.24 -7.50
N SER A 153 -15.89 -0.09 -8.26
CA SER A 153 -15.68 -0.76 -9.55
C SER A 153 -14.50 -1.74 -9.49
N ASP A 154 -14.21 -2.42 -10.60
CA ASP A 154 -13.03 -3.28 -10.69
C ASP A 154 -11.72 -2.50 -10.53
N ALA A 155 -11.67 -1.22 -10.96
CA ALA A 155 -10.53 -0.34 -10.72
C ALA A 155 -10.32 -0.10 -9.21
N THR A 156 -11.40 0.20 -8.49
CA THR A 156 -11.40 0.35 -7.02
C THR A 156 -10.85 -0.91 -6.35
N ARG A 157 -11.29 -2.09 -6.78
CA ARG A 157 -10.81 -3.39 -6.28
C ARG A 157 -9.34 -3.63 -6.61
N GLU A 158 -8.84 -3.14 -7.75
CA GLU A 158 -7.44 -3.22 -8.13
C GLU A 158 -6.55 -2.44 -7.17
N VAL A 159 -6.92 -1.19 -6.84
CA VAL A 159 -6.20 -0.38 -5.85
C VAL A 159 -6.19 -1.06 -4.48
N ILE A 160 -7.34 -1.60 -4.04
CA ILE A 160 -7.45 -2.32 -2.76
C ILE A 160 -6.52 -3.55 -2.75
N ARG A 161 -6.57 -4.38 -3.80
CA ARG A 161 -5.73 -5.58 -3.92
C ARG A 161 -4.25 -5.23 -3.96
N TYR A 162 -3.88 -4.18 -4.70
CA TYR A 162 -2.49 -3.74 -4.79
C TYR A 162 -1.98 -3.22 -3.44
N ARG A 163 -2.80 -2.44 -2.71
CA ARG A 163 -2.48 -2.04 -1.34
C ARG A 163 -2.28 -3.24 -0.41
N GLN A 164 -3.15 -4.24 -0.48
CA GLN A 164 -3.01 -5.47 0.32
C GLN A 164 -1.73 -6.24 -0.04
N TRP A 165 -1.36 -6.29 -1.32
CA TRP A 165 -0.12 -6.89 -1.76
C TRP A 165 1.11 -6.14 -1.21
N LEU A 166 1.11 -4.80 -1.22
CA LEU A 166 2.18 -4.00 -0.61
C LEU A 166 2.35 -4.32 0.88
N LEU A 167 1.24 -4.39 1.61
CA LEU A 167 1.23 -4.75 3.03
C LEU A 167 1.87 -6.13 3.25
N GLY A 168 1.45 -7.14 2.47
CA GLY A 168 2.00 -8.50 2.59
C GLY A 168 3.49 -8.61 2.24
N LYS A 169 4.03 -7.69 1.44
CA LYS A 169 5.46 -7.65 1.08
C LYS A 169 6.32 -6.93 2.11
N ILE A 170 5.81 -5.86 2.69
CA ILE A 170 6.60 -4.97 3.55
C ILE A 170 6.43 -5.32 5.03
N GLU A 171 5.26 -5.81 5.41
CA GLU A 171 4.90 -6.22 6.76
C GLU A 171 4.51 -7.71 6.76
N PRO A 172 5.44 -8.62 6.41
CA PRO A 172 5.12 -10.04 6.42
C PRO A 172 4.71 -10.46 7.84
N PRO A 173 3.73 -11.36 7.99
CA PRO A 173 3.26 -11.79 9.29
C PRO A 173 4.45 -12.31 10.12
N PRO A 174 4.45 -12.09 11.45
CA PRO A 174 5.49 -12.61 12.31
C PRO A 174 5.65 -14.12 12.06
N ARG A 175 6.89 -14.56 11.79
CA ARG A 175 7.18 -15.97 11.59
C ARG A 175 6.64 -16.73 12.80
N LYS A 176 5.74 -17.70 12.57
CA LYS A 176 5.28 -18.59 13.64
C LYS A 176 6.53 -19.14 14.34
N PRO A 177 6.62 -19.07 15.68
CA PRO A 177 7.76 -19.64 16.39
C PRO A 177 7.90 -21.09 15.96
N ALA A 178 9.13 -21.49 15.63
CA ALA A 178 9.41 -22.85 15.24
C ALA A 178 8.88 -23.77 16.35
N THR A 179 7.84 -24.55 16.06
CA THR A 179 7.39 -25.61 16.95
C THR A 179 8.61 -26.49 17.21
N ALA A 180 9.10 -26.47 18.45
CA ALA A 180 10.18 -27.33 18.88
C ALA A 180 9.81 -28.76 18.46
N ARG A 181 10.52 -29.30 17.46
CA ARG A 181 10.43 -30.71 17.12
C ARG A 181 10.76 -31.44 18.41
N ASN A 182 9.77 -32.15 18.95
CA ASN A 182 9.98 -33.13 20.01
C ASN A 182 11.15 -34.01 19.58
N SER A 183 12.31 -33.77 20.18
CA SER A 183 13.46 -34.65 20.02
C SER A 183 13.00 -36.04 20.45
N PRO A 184 13.29 -37.11 19.68
CA PRO A 184 12.95 -38.45 20.12
C PRO A 184 13.56 -38.66 21.50
N LYS A 185 12.73 -39.00 22.49
CA LYS A 185 13.19 -39.42 23.81
C LYS A 185 14.24 -40.50 23.59
N ARG A 186 15.51 -40.16 23.84
CA ARG A 186 16.64 -41.07 23.85
C ARG A 186 16.28 -42.17 24.85
N GLY A 187 15.94 -43.35 24.35
CA GLY A 187 15.58 -44.50 25.17
C GLY A 187 16.69 -44.74 26.18
N LYS A 188 16.32 -44.80 27.46
CA LYS A 188 17.21 -45.24 28.53
C LYS A 188 17.70 -46.64 28.19
N GLN A 189 18.94 -46.76 27.71
CA GLN A 189 19.66 -48.02 27.73
C GLN A 189 19.86 -48.40 29.21
N ARG A 190 19.11 -49.42 29.61
CA ARG A 190 19.16 -50.02 30.93
C ARG A 190 20.44 -50.85 30.98
N VAL A 191 21.43 -50.37 31.75
CA VAL A 191 22.64 -51.13 32.06
C VAL A 191 22.22 -52.32 32.91
N ALA A 192 22.36 -53.53 32.39
CA ALA A 192 22.24 -54.75 33.17
C ALA A 192 23.62 -55.06 33.76
N ALA A 193 23.73 -54.91 35.07
CA ALA A 193 24.81 -55.49 35.86
C ALA A 193 24.66 -57.02 35.85
N HIS A 194 25.76 -57.73 35.57
CA HIS A 194 25.84 -59.17 35.83
C HIS A 194 27.03 -59.47 36.75
N PRO A 195 26.79 -60.10 37.92
CA PRO A 195 27.81 -60.38 38.90
C PRO A 195 28.61 -61.65 38.59
N GLN A 196 29.84 -61.67 39.10
CA GLN A 196 30.77 -62.78 39.11
C GLN A 196 30.18 -64.06 39.74
N ALA A 197 30.51 -65.20 39.16
CA ALA A 197 30.45 -66.50 39.83
C ALA A 197 31.69 -67.32 39.46
N GLU A 198 32.63 -67.30 40.39
CA GLU A 198 33.80 -68.15 40.53
C GLU A 198 33.34 -69.59 40.85
N LYS A 199 33.89 -70.59 40.14
CA LYS A 199 33.87 -72.00 40.59
C LYS A 199 35.02 -72.79 39.95
N THR A 200 36.16 -72.71 40.63
CA THR A 200 37.27 -73.65 40.58
C THR A 200 36.82 -74.99 41.17
N LYS A 201 37.08 -76.10 40.48
CA LYS A 201 37.11 -77.45 41.06
C LYS A 201 38.42 -78.14 40.65
N ASN A 202 39.20 -78.46 41.67
CA ASN A 202 40.41 -79.28 41.65
C ASN A 202 40.09 -80.77 41.84
N ASN A 203 41.14 -81.59 41.65
CA ASN A 203 41.35 -83.03 41.86
C ASN A 203 41.09 -83.89 40.61
N THR A 204 41.99 -84.79 40.21
CA THR A 204 42.76 -85.73 41.08
C THR A 204 44.02 -86.26 40.37
N ARG A 205 44.99 -86.75 41.17
CA ARG A 205 46.33 -87.22 40.82
C ARG A 205 46.43 -88.76 40.98
N SER A 206 47.28 -89.39 40.15
CA SER A 206 48.13 -90.59 40.41
C SER A 206 47.49 -91.99 40.48
N PRO A 207 48.26 -93.10 40.29
CA PRO A 207 49.72 -93.27 40.26
C PRO A 207 50.38 -93.21 38.87
#